data_AF-A0A7S3ATD9-F1
#
_entry.id   AF-A0A7S3ATD9-F1
#
_cell.length_a   1.000
_cell.length_b   1.000
_cell.length_c   1.000
_cell.angle_alpha   90.00
_cell.angle_beta   90.00
_cell.angle_gamma   90.00
#
_symmetry.space_group_name_H-M   'P 1'
#
loop_
_entity.id
_entity.type
_entity.pdbx_description
1 polymer ?
#
loop_
_entity_poly.entity_id
_entity_poly.type
_entity_poly.pdbx_seq_one_letter_code
_entity_poly.pdbx_strand_id
1 'polypeptide(L)'
;RIFKLGKYALGLQLFARTFAASLDVILLLLFFMAMVTVLCSSLIFFCERGEWSEAEGKWINADGEESAFTSIMTSLWWCVVTLTTVGYGDMVPASVAGRCVAMVTMLAGILTLSLPISILGSNFLVEAEASFRSERRQKNEEHVQGVCGNYKLLTPLHQELNQLGELFEDVQDVMKRANDEQLLLQRILKTHEGALSPKKRRAQSTMW
;
A
#
# COMPACT_ATOMS: atom_id res chain seq x y z
N ARG A 1 -17.22 14.98 -26.51
CA ARG A 1 -17.97 13.70 -26.35
C ARG A 1 -17.13 12.59 -25.70
N ILE A 2 -15.81 12.53 -25.89
CA ILE A 2 -14.91 11.47 -25.39
C ILE A 2 -14.75 11.45 -23.85
N PHE A 3 -14.67 12.60 -23.17
CA PHE A 3 -14.49 12.67 -21.71
C PHE A 3 -15.66 12.13 -20.87
N LYS A 4 -16.86 11.93 -21.43
CA LYS A 4 -18.00 11.36 -20.69
C LYS A 4 -17.89 9.84 -20.47
N LEU A 5 -17.16 9.11 -21.32
CA LEU A 5 -16.91 7.67 -21.17
C LEU A 5 -15.90 7.37 -20.06
N GLY A 6 -14.97 8.30 -19.82
CA GLY A 6 -13.94 8.17 -18.80
C GLY A 6 -14.47 8.11 -17.36
N LYS A 7 -15.64 8.72 -17.10
CA LYS A 7 -16.31 8.64 -15.79
C LYS A 7 -16.84 7.24 -15.47
N TYR A 8 -16.99 6.35 -16.45
CA TYR A 8 -17.52 5.00 -16.22
C TYR A 8 -16.44 3.90 -16.28
N ALA A 9 -15.27 4.21 -16.84
CA ALA A 9 -14.15 3.28 -16.86
C ALA A 9 -13.37 3.36 -15.54
N LEU A 10 -13.60 2.39 -14.64
CA LEU A 10 -12.88 2.21 -13.38
C LEU A 10 -11.36 2.37 -13.56
N GLY A 11 -10.80 1.77 -14.62
CA GLY A 11 -9.37 1.84 -14.92
C GLY A 11 -8.85 3.24 -15.29
N LEU A 12 -9.66 4.08 -15.95
CA LEU A 12 -9.25 5.45 -16.28
C LEU A 12 -9.27 6.36 -15.04
N GLN A 13 -10.24 6.16 -14.15
CA GLN A 13 -10.28 6.88 -12.88
C GLN A 13 -9.10 6.52 -11.99
N LEU A 14 -8.72 5.24 -11.95
CA LEU A 14 -7.55 4.77 -11.23
C LEU A 14 -6.29 5.45 -11.77
N PHE A 15 -6.08 5.41 -13.10
CA PHE A 15 -4.96 6.07 -13.75
C PHE A 15 -4.92 7.58 -13.47
N ALA A 16 -6.05 8.28 -13.59
CA ALA A 16 -6.12 9.71 -13.34
C ALA A 16 -5.83 10.08 -11.88
N ARG A 17 -6.30 9.27 -10.92
CA ARG A 17 -5.99 9.44 -9.50
C ARG A 17 -4.50 9.20 -9.21
N THR A 18 -3.92 8.11 -9.72
CA THR A 18 -2.49 7.83 -9.59
C THR A 18 -1.64 8.94 -10.19
N PHE A 19 -2.03 9.45 -11.36
CA PHE A 19 -1.32 10.53 -12.03
C PHE A 19 -1.40 11.82 -11.22
N ALA A 20 -2.59 12.19 -10.74
CA ALA A 20 -2.79 13.36 -9.89
C ALA A 20 -1.98 13.26 -8.58
N ALA A 21 -1.97 12.10 -7.93
CA ALA A 21 -1.19 11.86 -6.72
C ALA A 21 0.33 11.90 -6.98
N SER A 22 0.77 11.59 -8.20
CA SER A 22 2.17 11.60 -8.60
C SER A 22 2.63 12.93 -9.21
N LEU A 23 1.75 13.93 -9.37
CA LEU A 23 2.06 15.18 -10.07
C LEU A 23 3.25 15.92 -9.47
N ASP A 24 3.34 16.03 -8.15
CA ASP A 24 4.45 16.74 -7.49
C ASP A 24 5.79 16.08 -7.82
N VAL A 25 5.82 14.76 -7.87
CA VAL A 25 7.02 13.98 -8.20
C VAL A 25 7.33 14.07 -9.69
N ILE A 26 6.32 13.97 -10.56
CA ILE A 26 6.48 14.15 -12.01
C ILE A 26 7.02 15.55 -12.31
N LEU A 27 6.50 16.58 -11.66
CA LEU A 27 6.94 17.96 -11.86
C LEU A 27 8.38 18.16 -11.39
N LEU A 28 8.77 17.56 -10.27
CA LEU A 28 10.16 17.52 -9.81
C LEU A 28 11.09 16.82 -10.82
N LEU A 29 10.66 15.67 -11.38
CA LEU A 29 11.44 14.94 -12.37
C LEU A 29 11.55 15.70 -13.70
N LEU A 30 10.47 16.35 -14.14
CA LEU A 30 10.49 17.23 -15.30
C LEU A 30 11.41 18.43 -15.10
N PHE A 31 11.49 18.97 -13.87
CA PHE A 31 12.45 20.01 -13.52
C PHE A 31 13.90 19.53 -13.65
N PHE A 32 14.22 18.35 -13.13
CA PHE A 32 15.56 17.75 -13.31
C PHE A 32 15.88 17.44 -14.77
N MET A 33 14.90 16.93 -15.52
CA MET A 33 15.04 16.66 -16.95
C MET A 33 15.28 17.94 -17.75
N ALA A 34 14.58 19.02 -17.42
CA ALA A 34 14.79 20.34 -18.03
C ALA A 34 16.19 20.87 -17.71
N MET A 35 16.66 20.73 -16.47
CA MET A 35 18.01 21.13 -16.08
C MET A 35 19.10 20.39 -16.89
N VAL A 36 19.00 19.06 -17.01
CA VAL A 36 19.94 18.27 -17.83
C VAL A 36 19.90 18.71 -19.28
N THR A 37 18.71 18.91 -19.84
CA THR A 37 18.52 19.38 -21.22
C THR A 37 19.18 20.74 -21.46
N VAL A 38 19.02 21.70 -20.54
CA VAL A 38 19.62 23.03 -20.65
C VAL A 38 21.15 22.97 -20.55
N LEU A 39 21.69 22.12 -19.67
CA LEU A 39 23.14 21.93 -19.53
C LEU A 39 23.74 21.30 -20.79
N CYS A 40 23.16 20.20 -21.28
CA CYS A 40 23.58 19.54 -22.52
C CYS A 40 23.46 20.47 -23.74
N SER A 41 22.39 21.27 -23.81
CA SER A 41 22.18 22.25 -24.88
C SER A 41 23.26 23.34 -24.88
N SER A 42 23.64 23.81 -23.71
CA SER A 42 24.72 24.80 -23.58
C SER A 42 26.05 24.20 -24.04
N LEU A 43 26.36 22.97 -23.62
CA LEU A 43 27.60 22.27 -24.00
C LEU A 43 27.68 22.02 -25.51
N ILE A 44 26.61 21.50 -26.12
CA ILE A 44 26.61 21.20 -27.55
C ILE A 44 26.69 22.49 -28.38
N PHE A 45 26.02 23.57 -27.94
CA PHE A 45 26.14 24.88 -28.57
C PHE A 45 27.59 25.37 -28.58
N PHE A 46 28.31 25.30 -27.46
CA PHE A 46 29.71 25.73 -27.43
C PHE A 46 30.63 24.83 -28.27
N CYS A 47 30.33 23.55 -28.40
CA CYS A 47 31.11 22.63 -29.24
C CYS A 47 30.82 22.77 -30.74
N GLU A 48 29.59 23.14 -31.13
CA GLU A 48 29.11 23.09 -32.52
C GLU A 48 28.74 24.46 -33.13
N ARG A 49 28.91 25.57 -32.39
CA ARG A 49 28.60 26.94 -32.88
C ARG A 49 29.24 27.25 -34.24
N GLY A 50 30.39 26.65 -34.52
CA GLY A 50 31.13 26.83 -35.76
C GLY A 50 31.89 28.17 -35.83
N GLU A 51 32.56 28.39 -36.96
CA GLU A 51 33.28 29.62 -37.24
C GLU A 51 32.48 30.50 -38.21
N TRP A 52 32.59 31.82 -38.06
CA TRP A 52 31.96 32.75 -38.99
C TRP A 52 32.77 32.83 -40.28
N SER A 53 32.18 32.43 -41.40
CA SER A 53 32.80 32.58 -42.72
C SER A 53 32.33 33.87 -43.39
N GLU A 54 33.25 34.83 -43.53
CA GLU A 54 32.98 36.12 -44.19
C GLU A 54 32.68 35.95 -45.70
N ALA A 55 33.16 34.86 -46.31
CA ALA A 55 32.93 34.57 -47.73
C ALA A 55 31.47 34.19 -48.05
N GLU A 56 30.79 33.53 -47.10
CA GLU A 56 29.42 33.02 -47.29
C GLU A 56 28.38 33.75 -46.43
N GLY A 57 28.82 34.55 -45.45
CA GLY A 57 27.93 35.25 -44.51
C GLY A 57 27.16 34.31 -43.58
N LYS A 58 27.73 33.14 -43.28
CA LYS A 58 27.11 32.05 -42.51
C LYS A 58 28.08 31.46 -41.49
N TRP A 59 27.52 30.81 -40.47
CA TRP A 59 28.29 29.99 -39.53
C TRP A 59 28.55 28.62 -40.16
N ILE A 60 29.81 28.22 -40.24
CA ILE A 60 30.23 26.96 -40.84
C ILE A 60 30.67 25.99 -39.74
N ASN A 61 30.17 24.76 -39.80
CA ASN A 61 30.51 23.68 -38.87
C ASN A 61 31.87 23.02 -39.22
N ALA A 62 32.28 22.02 -38.44
CA ALA A 62 33.54 21.31 -38.66
C ALA A 62 33.64 20.56 -40.01
N ASP A 63 32.51 20.25 -40.64
CA ASP A 63 32.41 19.53 -41.91
C ASP A 63 32.32 20.46 -43.13
N GLY A 64 32.32 21.79 -42.92
CA GLY A 64 32.22 22.78 -43.99
C GLY A 64 30.79 23.12 -44.43
N GLU A 65 29.78 22.66 -43.68
CA GLU A 65 28.36 22.93 -43.94
C GLU A 65 27.80 24.02 -43.01
N GLU A 66 26.61 24.54 -43.30
CA GLU A 66 25.93 25.52 -42.45
C GLU A 66 25.66 24.95 -41.05
N SER A 67 26.15 25.61 -40.00
CA SER A 67 25.96 25.17 -38.62
C SER A 67 24.48 25.25 -38.24
N ALA A 68 23.90 24.10 -37.92
CA ALA A 68 22.54 24.01 -37.40
C ALA A 68 22.43 24.57 -35.96
N PHE A 69 23.55 24.69 -35.23
CA PHE A 69 23.59 25.11 -33.82
C PHE A 69 23.78 26.62 -33.69
N THR A 70 22.87 27.40 -34.29
CA THR A 70 22.94 28.87 -34.34
C THR A 70 22.63 29.57 -33.02
N SER A 71 21.81 28.95 -32.16
CA SER A 71 21.42 29.50 -30.87
C SER A 71 21.26 28.41 -29.81
N ILE A 72 21.26 28.81 -28.54
CA ILE A 72 21.00 27.91 -27.41
C ILE A 72 19.58 27.31 -27.52
N MET A 73 18.61 28.06 -28.06
CA MET A 73 17.24 27.55 -28.25
C MET A 73 17.18 26.48 -29.34
N THR A 74 17.93 26.63 -30.42
CA THR A 74 18.06 25.61 -31.48
C THR A 74 18.76 24.36 -30.95
N SER A 75 19.76 24.54 -30.08
CA SER A 75 20.46 23.45 -29.41
C SER A 75 19.56 22.73 -28.39
N LEU A 76 18.63 23.45 -27.74
CA LEU A 76 17.62 22.87 -26.86
C LEU A 76 16.69 21.93 -27.63
N TRP A 77 16.26 22.30 -28.84
CA TRP A 77 15.46 21.43 -29.69
C TRP A 77 16.18 20.09 -29.94
N TRP A 78 17.43 20.14 -30.38
CA TRP A 78 18.24 18.93 -30.57
C TRP A 78 18.38 18.10 -29.29
N CYS A 79 18.64 18.75 -28.15
CA CYS A 79 18.73 18.04 -26.87
C CYS A 79 17.40 17.40 -26.46
N VAL A 80 16.26 18.05 -26.64
CA VAL A 80 14.93 17.48 -26.33
C VAL A 80 14.65 16.27 -27.23
N VAL A 81 14.88 16.39 -28.53
CA VAL A 81 14.67 15.29 -29.50
C VAL A 81 15.58 14.10 -29.23
N THR A 82 16.84 14.37 -28.82
CA THR A 82 17.82 13.33 -28.47
C THR A 82 17.50 12.69 -27.12
N LEU A 83 17.15 13.50 -26.11
CA LEU A 83 16.82 13.02 -24.76
C LEU A 83 15.53 12.22 -24.75
N THR A 84 14.56 12.56 -25.59
CA THR A 84 13.33 11.77 -25.83
C THR A 84 13.54 10.59 -26.76
N THR A 85 14.77 10.33 -27.22
CA THR A 85 15.15 9.23 -28.12
C THR A 85 14.43 9.23 -29.48
N VAL A 86 13.83 10.37 -29.88
CA VAL A 86 13.14 10.51 -31.17
C VAL A 86 14.15 10.57 -32.32
N GLY A 87 15.17 11.42 -32.17
CA GLY A 87 16.30 11.48 -33.10
C GLY A 87 15.92 11.71 -34.56
N TYR A 88 15.26 12.83 -34.88
CA TYR A 88 14.85 13.14 -36.27
C TYR A 88 16.02 13.19 -37.28
N GLY A 89 17.23 13.53 -36.82
CA GLY A 89 18.41 13.65 -37.66
C GLY A 89 18.45 14.93 -38.50
N ASP A 90 17.59 15.90 -38.19
CA ASP A 90 17.56 17.25 -38.76
C ASP A 90 18.77 18.09 -38.34
N MET A 91 19.29 17.83 -37.14
CA MET A 91 20.50 18.45 -36.60
C MET A 91 21.40 17.37 -36.01
N VAL A 92 22.68 17.37 -36.37
CA VAL A 92 23.65 16.38 -35.88
C VAL A 92 24.99 17.07 -35.62
N PRO A 93 25.66 16.81 -34.49
CA PRO A 93 26.99 17.36 -34.23
C PRO A 93 28.04 16.77 -35.17
N ALA A 94 28.76 17.67 -35.83
CA ALA A 94 29.81 17.34 -36.78
C ALA A 94 31.16 17.17 -36.07
N SER A 95 31.45 18.04 -35.10
CA SER A 95 32.74 18.07 -34.42
C SER A 95 32.98 16.84 -33.55
N VAL A 96 34.25 16.46 -33.38
CA VAL A 96 34.64 15.35 -32.50
C VAL A 96 34.19 15.62 -31.06
N ALA A 97 34.34 16.86 -30.58
CA ALA A 97 33.91 17.26 -29.24
C ALA A 97 32.38 17.18 -29.08
N GLY A 98 31.62 17.67 -30.06
CA GLY A 98 30.16 17.61 -30.06
C GLY A 98 29.63 16.18 -30.12
N ARG A 99 30.30 15.28 -30.87
CA ARG A 99 29.99 13.84 -30.85
C ARG A 99 30.21 13.20 -29.47
N CYS A 100 31.27 13.57 -28.75
CA CYS A 100 31.46 13.12 -27.36
C CYS A 100 30.35 13.63 -26.44
N VAL A 101 29.99 14.91 -26.54
CA VAL A 101 28.87 15.50 -25.78
C VAL A 101 27.55 14.80 -26.12
N ALA A 102 27.35 14.42 -27.38
CA ALA A 102 26.16 13.70 -27.81
C ALA A 102 26.07 12.31 -27.21
N MET A 103 27.17 11.55 -27.16
CA MET A 103 27.19 10.24 -26.49
C MET A 103 26.80 10.37 -25.02
N VAL A 104 27.35 11.36 -24.31
CA VAL A 104 27.02 11.62 -22.90
C VAL A 104 25.54 12.01 -22.76
N THR A 105 25.04 12.85 -23.65
CA THR A 105 23.64 13.32 -23.64
C THR A 105 22.66 12.16 -23.89
N MET A 106 22.98 11.24 -24.80
CA MET A 106 22.17 10.04 -25.05
C MET A 106 22.09 9.14 -23.82
N LEU A 107 23.23 8.87 -23.17
CA LEU A 107 23.27 8.06 -21.94
C LEU A 107 22.52 8.74 -20.79
N ALA A 108 22.74 10.05 -20.60
CA ALA A 108 22.02 10.83 -19.59
C ALA A 108 20.51 10.84 -19.84
N GLY A 109 20.08 10.91 -21.10
CA GLY A 109 18.66 10.86 -21.48
C GLY A 109 17.99 9.56 -21.09
N ILE A 110 18.60 8.41 -21.39
CA ILE A 110 18.07 7.08 -21.01
C ILE A 110 17.95 6.96 -19.48
N LEU A 111 18.99 7.36 -18.75
CA LEU A 111 18.98 7.33 -17.28
C LEU A 111 17.89 8.24 -16.71
N THR A 112 17.71 9.42 -17.29
CA THR A 112 16.72 10.41 -16.83
C THR A 112 15.30 9.95 -17.13
N LEU A 113 15.04 9.33 -18.28
CA LEU A 113 13.72 8.78 -18.63
C LEU A 113 13.34 7.55 -17.80
N SER A 114 14.32 6.78 -17.33
CA SER A 114 14.05 5.60 -16.49
C SER A 114 13.40 5.97 -15.16
N LEU A 115 13.82 7.07 -14.52
CA LEU A 115 13.32 7.48 -13.20
C LEU A 115 11.81 7.76 -13.13
N PRO A 116 11.21 8.61 -14.00
CA PRO A 116 9.77 8.85 -13.99
C PRO A 116 8.97 7.60 -14.34
N ILE A 117 9.46 6.76 -15.26
CA ILE A 117 8.78 5.52 -15.62
C ILE A 117 8.73 4.57 -14.40
N SER A 118 9.85 4.40 -13.70
CA SER A 118 9.91 3.57 -12.49
C SER A 118 9.00 4.07 -11.38
N ILE A 119 9.01 5.38 -11.11
CA ILE A 119 8.20 5.99 -10.05
C ILE A 119 6.71 5.87 -10.38
N LEU A 120 6.31 6.22 -11.62
CA LEU A 120 4.93 6.06 -12.09
C LEU A 120 4.46 4.60 -12.00
N GLY A 121 5.32 3.66 -12.40
CA GLY A 121 5.03 2.23 -12.30
C GLY A 121 4.80 1.80 -10.85
N SER A 122 5.66 2.23 -9.93
CA SER A 122 5.52 1.88 -8.50
C SER A 122 4.23 2.45 -7.89
N ASN A 123 3.89 3.71 -8.16
CA ASN A 123 2.66 4.33 -7.66
C ASN A 123 1.41 3.68 -8.26
N PHE A 124 1.47 3.27 -9.53
CA PHE A 124 0.37 2.55 -10.18
C PHE A 124 0.13 1.19 -9.53
N LEU A 125 1.19 0.45 -9.20
CA LEU A 125 1.08 -0.83 -8.51
C LEU A 125 0.44 -0.67 -7.12
N VAL A 126 0.89 0.33 -6.34
CA VAL A 126 0.32 0.62 -5.02
C VAL A 126 -1.16 0.95 -5.10
N GLU A 127 -1.56 1.84 -6.02
CA GLU A 127 -2.97 2.26 -6.16
C GLU A 127 -3.85 1.13 -6.72
N ALA A 128 -3.30 0.31 -7.63
CA ALA A 128 -3.99 -0.87 -8.16
C ALA A 128 -4.25 -1.90 -7.06
N GLU A 129 -3.25 -2.22 -6.24
CA GLU A 129 -3.40 -3.12 -5.10
C GLU A 129 -4.39 -2.58 -4.06
N ALA A 130 -4.35 -1.28 -3.77
CA ALA A 130 -5.29 -0.62 -2.87
C ALA A 130 -6.74 -0.75 -3.38
N SER A 131 -6.94 -0.58 -4.69
CA SER A 131 -8.25 -0.73 -5.34
C SER A 131 -8.78 -2.15 -5.22
N PHE A 132 -7.98 -3.17 -5.57
CA PHE A 132 -8.39 -4.58 -5.43
C PHE A 132 -8.62 -4.99 -3.96
N ARG A 133 -7.84 -4.45 -3.03
CA ARG A 133 -8.04 -4.68 -1.59
C ARG A 133 -9.38 -4.12 -1.12
N SER A 134 -9.78 -2.95 -1.62
CA SER A 134 -11.08 -2.35 -1.30
C SER A 134 -12.26 -3.22 -1.77
N GLU A 135 -12.17 -3.78 -2.98
CA GLU A 135 -13.20 -4.69 -3.51
C GLU A 135 -13.29 -6.00 -2.71
N ARG A 136 -12.14 -6.59 -2.35
CA ARG A 136 -12.12 -7.80 -1.50
C ARG A 136 -12.67 -7.53 -0.11
N ARG A 137 -12.32 -6.39 0.47
CA ARG A 137 -12.79 -6.00 1.81
C ARG A 137 -14.29 -5.78 1.80
N GLN A 138 -14.83 -5.13 0.77
CA GLN A 138 -16.27 -4.95 0.61
C GLN A 138 -17.00 -6.30 0.49
N LYS A 139 -16.50 -7.22 -0.35
CA LYS A 139 -17.07 -8.58 -0.45
C LYS A 139 -17.01 -9.34 0.87
N ASN A 140 -15.91 -9.19 1.62
CA ASN A 140 -15.74 -9.88 2.90
C ASN A 140 -16.64 -9.25 3.99
N GLU A 141 -16.80 -7.93 3.99
CA GLU A 141 -17.73 -7.22 4.90
C GLU A 141 -19.19 -7.57 4.59
N GLU A 142 -19.56 -7.68 3.30
CA GLU A 142 -20.87 -8.20 2.88
C GLU A 142 -21.09 -9.65 3.34
N HIS A 143 -20.08 -10.52 3.19
CA HIS A 143 -20.15 -11.90 3.64
C HIS A 143 -20.29 -12.00 5.17
N VAL A 144 -19.48 -11.24 5.92
CA VAL A 144 -19.55 -11.18 7.38
C VAL A 144 -20.89 -10.61 7.86
N GLN A 145 -21.44 -9.60 7.17
CA GLN A 145 -22.77 -9.08 7.48
C GLN A 145 -23.87 -10.11 7.22
N GLY A 146 -23.81 -10.86 6.12
CA GLY A 146 -24.78 -11.93 5.85
C GLY A 146 -24.73 -13.04 6.92
N VAL A 147 -23.52 -13.44 7.29
CA VAL A 147 -23.28 -14.45 8.33
C VAL A 147 -23.74 -13.94 9.71
N CYS A 148 -23.36 -12.73 10.11
CA CYS A 148 -23.78 -12.11 11.36
C CYS A 148 -25.30 -11.83 11.39
N GLY A 149 -25.91 -11.52 10.25
CA GLY A 149 -27.35 -11.43 10.09
C GLY A 149 -28.06 -12.75 10.37
N ASN A 150 -27.50 -13.86 9.87
CA ASN A 150 -27.99 -15.20 10.22
C ASN A 150 -27.80 -15.51 11.71
N TYR A 151 -26.64 -15.17 12.30
CA TYR A 151 -26.42 -15.35 13.74
C TYR A 151 -27.34 -14.47 14.61
N LYS A 152 -27.73 -13.28 14.15
CA LYS A 152 -28.78 -12.47 14.80
C LYS A 152 -30.11 -13.23 14.87
N LEU A 153 -30.43 -14.08 13.90
CA LEU A 153 -31.61 -14.96 13.98
C LEU A 153 -31.49 -16.03 15.09
N LEU A 154 -30.26 -16.46 15.41
CA LEU A 154 -29.97 -17.42 16.49
C LEU A 154 -29.80 -16.78 17.88
N THR A 155 -29.62 -15.45 17.98
CA THR A 155 -29.54 -14.77 19.29
C THR A 155 -30.72 -15.02 20.24
N PRO A 156 -32.00 -15.03 19.82
CA PRO A 156 -33.10 -15.39 20.72
C PRO A 156 -33.01 -16.84 21.22
N LEU A 157 -32.51 -17.77 20.40
CA LEU A 157 -32.33 -19.17 20.79
C LEU A 157 -31.18 -19.35 21.80
N HIS A 158 -30.10 -18.56 21.65
CA HIS A 158 -29.01 -18.57 22.62
C HIS A 158 -29.48 -18.05 23.99
N GLN A 159 -30.37 -17.06 24.01
CA GLN A 159 -30.93 -16.51 25.24
C GLN A 159 -31.82 -17.51 25.97
N GLU A 160 -32.66 -18.27 25.25
CA GLU A 160 -33.45 -19.39 25.79
C GLU A 160 -32.58 -20.48 26.40
N LEU A 161 -31.49 -20.88 25.72
CA LEU A 161 -30.54 -21.87 26.24
C LEU A 161 -29.83 -21.38 27.51
N ASN A 162 -29.56 -20.08 27.63
CA ASN A 162 -28.92 -19.52 28.81
C ASN A 162 -29.85 -19.49 30.02
N GLN A 163 -31.15 -19.21 29.81
CA GLN A 163 -32.17 -19.34 30.86
C GLN A 163 -32.34 -20.80 31.31
N LEU A 164 -32.28 -21.74 30.37
CA LEU A 164 -32.29 -23.17 30.68
C LEU A 164 -31.03 -23.60 31.46
N GLY A 165 -29.88 -22.99 31.18
CA GLY A 165 -28.63 -23.20 31.91
C GLY A 165 -28.71 -22.73 33.36
N GLU A 166 -29.18 -21.51 33.59
CA GLU A 166 -29.39 -20.97 34.96
C GLU A 166 -30.41 -21.83 35.75
N LEU A 167 -31.48 -22.28 35.10
CA LEU A 167 -32.45 -23.17 35.74
C LEU A 167 -31.83 -24.52 36.16
N PHE A 168 -30.90 -25.04 35.36
CA PHE A 168 -30.25 -26.30 35.67
C PHE A 168 -29.29 -26.16 36.86
N GLU A 169 -28.58 -25.03 36.96
CA GLU A 169 -27.74 -24.73 38.14
C GLU A 169 -28.59 -24.59 39.41
N ASP A 170 -29.72 -23.86 39.36
CA ASP A 170 -30.63 -23.72 40.50
C ASP A 170 -31.16 -25.08 40.99
N VAL A 171 -31.54 -25.97 40.07
CA VAL A 171 -32.02 -27.32 40.42
C VAL A 171 -30.91 -28.17 41.04
N GLN A 172 -29.68 -28.09 40.52
CA GLN A 172 -28.54 -28.78 41.14
C GLN A 172 -28.28 -28.25 42.55
N ASP A 173 -28.42 -26.94 42.78
CA ASP A 173 -28.19 -26.32 44.08
C ASP A 173 -29.26 -26.74 45.11
N VAL A 174 -30.53 -26.84 44.69
CA VAL A 174 -31.62 -27.37 45.53
C VAL A 174 -31.40 -28.84 45.88
N MET A 175 -31.02 -29.68 44.91
CA MET A 175 -30.69 -31.08 45.19
C MET A 175 -29.53 -31.21 46.19
N LYS A 176 -28.53 -30.34 46.08
CA LYS A 176 -27.37 -30.32 46.98
C LYS A 176 -27.80 -30.01 48.42
N ARG A 177 -28.62 -28.96 48.60
CA ARG A 177 -29.16 -28.58 49.93
C ARG A 177 -30.02 -29.68 50.53
N ALA A 178 -30.89 -30.30 49.75
CA ALA A 178 -31.72 -31.41 50.22
C ALA A 178 -30.86 -32.59 50.71
N ASN A 179 -29.78 -32.91 49.97
CA ASN A 179 -28.86 -33.97 50.37
C ASN A 179 -28.06 -33.62 51.64
N ASP A 180 -27.64 -32.37 51.78
CA ASP A 180 -26.95 -31.89 52.98
C ASP A 180 -27.87 -31.90 54.21
N GLU A 181 -29.15 -31.53 54.07
CA GLU A 181 -30.14 -31.62 55.15
C GLU A 181 -30.39 -33.08 55.56
N GLN A 182 -30.54 -34.00 54.60
CA GLN A 182 -30.68 -35.43 54.89
C GLN A 182 -29.46 -35.97 55.66
N LEU A 183 -28.24 -35.52 55.31
CA LEU A 183 -27.01 -35.89 55.98
C LEU A 183 -26.96 -35.35 57.43
N LEU A 184 -27.44 -34.12 57.65
CA LEU A 184 -27.55 -33.53 58.99
C LEU A 184 -28.55 -34.29 59.86
N LEU A 185 -29.72 -34.66 59.32
CA LEU A 185 -30.71 -35.45 60.05
C LEU A 185 -30.16 -36.84 60.43
N GLN A 186 -29.42 -37.50 59.54
CA GLN A 186 -28.73 -38.75 59.89
C GLN A 186 -27.68 -38.57 61.00
N ARG A 187 -26.92 -37.46 60.99
CA ARG A 187 -25.94 -37.16 62.06
C ARG A 187 -26.62 -36.91 63.40
N ILE A 188 -27.75 -36.19 63.41
CA ILE A 188 -28.52 -35.91 64.64
C ILE A 188 -29.12 -37.20 65.21
N LEU A 189 -29.73 -38.05 64.37
CA LEU A 189 -30.28 -39.33 64.80
C LEU A 189 -29.20 -40.25 65.41
N LYS A 190 -28.01 -40.35 64.78
CA LYS A 190 -26.87 -41.10 65.36
C LYS A 190 -26.39 -40.53 66.70
N THR A 191 -26.42 -39.21 66.85
CA THR A 191 -26.03 -38.55 68.11
C THR A 191 -27.04 -38.81 69.22
N HIS A 192 -28.34 -38.83 68.88
CA HIS A 192 -29.41 -39.15 69.84
C HIS A 192 -29.44 -40.64 70.22
N GLU A 193 -29.19 -41.57 69.29
CA GLU A 193 -28.99 -42.99 69.62
C GLU A 193 -27.78 -43.21 70.54
N GLY A 194 -26.70 -42.44 70.36
CA GLY A 194 -25.55 -42.44 71.27
C GLY A 194 -25.86 -41.90 72.68
N ALA A 195 -26.80 -40.95 72.78
CA ALA A 195 -27.19 -40.31 74.04
C ALA A 195 -28.24 -41.11 74.86
N LEU A 196 -29.03 -41.96 74.21
CA LEU A 196 -30.07 -42.80 74.84
C LEU A 196 -29.55 -44.17 75.32
N SER A 197 -28.23 -44.39 75.37
CA SER A 197 -27.61 -45.52 76.08
C SER A 197 -27.20 -45.09 77.49
N PRO A 198 -27.98 -45.39 78.56
CA PRO A 198 -27.50 -45.21 79.91
C PRO A 198 -26.74 -46.47 80.33
N LYS A 199 -25.45 -46.27 80.61
CA LYS A 199 -24.70 -46.89 81.72
C LYS A 199 -24.07 -48.28 81.46
N LYS A 200 -22.73 -48.31 81.47
CA LYS A 200 -21.94 -49.23 82.34
C LYS A 200 -20.45 -48.81 82.47
N ARG A 201 -20.10 -48.43 83.71
CA ARG A 201 -18.84 -48.69 84.48
C ARG A 201 -17.54 -48.11 83.91
N ARG A 202 -16.87 -47.15 84.58
CA ARG A 202 -16.14 -47.21 85.87
C ARG A 202 -15.01 -48.25 85.87
N ALA A 203 -13.79 -47.74 86.08
CA ALA A 203 -12.53 -48.38 86.49
C ALA A 203 -11.46 -48.60 85.40
N GLN A 204 -10.46 -47.73 85.40
CA GLN A 204 -9.01 -48.00 85.37
C GLN A 204 -8.33 -46.61 85.43
N SER A 205 -7.83 -46.12 86.57
CA SER A 205 -6.72 -46.63 87.40
C SER A 205 -5.46 -46.85 86.57
N THR A 206 -4.74 -45.77 86.27
CA THR A 206 -3.30 -45.79 86.01
C THR A 206 -2.63 -45.07 87.16
N MET A 207 -2.32 -45.87 88.19
CA MET A 207 -1.17 -45.70 89.05
C MET A 207 0.04 -46.21 88.22
N TRP A 208 1.14 -45.47 88.32
CA TRP A 208 2.45 -45.59 87.62
C TRP A 208 2.54 -44.90 86.26
#